data_AF-X1V1C3-F1
#
_entry.id   AF-X1V1C3-F1
#
_cell.length_a   1.000
_cell.length_b   1.000
_cell.length_c   1.000
_cell.angle_alpha   90.00
_cell.angle_beta   90.00
_cell.angle_gamma   90.00
#
_symmetry.space_group_name_H-M   'P 1'
#
loop_
_entity.id
_entity.type
_entity.pdbx_description
1 polymer ?
#
loop_
_entity_poly.entity_id
_entity_poly.type
_entity_poly.pdbx_seq_one_letter_code
_entity_poly.pdbx_strand_id
1 'polypeptide(L)'
;MDDLSGYTGLSDNKEVIDTMPGPWNSVYSAGDRLCHEKAERSFFINGNQMPFCSRCTAIWLGLTIGLGFMVFYIIRLDEKFVFLLIAGIVPIGIDGVGQLFGLWESTNIARIITGLAVGIVCGIAIGVIIDEIREMIK
;
A
#
# COMPACT_ATOMS: atom_id res chain seq x y z
N MET A 1 -2.49 -20.12 -14.73
CA MET A 1 -1.95 -18.97 -13.99
C MET A 1 -2.02 -19.38 -12.55
N ASP A 2 -0.85 -19.51 -11.94
CA ASP A 2 -0.73 -20.11 -10.63
C ASP A 2 -1.24 -19.12 -9.57
N ASP A 3 -1.89 -19.67 -8.56
CA ASP A 3 -2.30 -18.91 -7.39
C ASP A 3 -1.04 -18.52 -6.62
N LEU A 4 -0.75 -17.22 -6.53
CA LEU A 4 0.42 -16.69 -5.83
C LEU A 4 0.19 -16.51 -4.32
N SER A 5 -0.94 -16.99 -3.79
CA SER A 5 -1.25 -16.87 -2.36
C SER A 5 -0.15 -17.44 -1.47
N GLY A 6 0.32 -16.64 -0.51
CA GLY A 6 1.41 -16.98 0.39
C GLY A 6 1.34 -16.27 1.74
N TYR A 7 2.45 -16.32 2.48
CA TYR A 7 2.64 -15.70 3.78
C TYR A 7 3.57 -14.49 3.68
N THR A 8 3.30 -13.45 4.46
CA THR A 8 4.20 -12.29 4.51
C THR A 8 5.50 -12.67 5.19
N GLY A 9 6.61 -12.15 4.69
CA GLY A 9 7.95 -12.35 5.24
C GLY A 9 8.65 -13.61 4.75
N LEU A 10 7.98 -14.43 3.94
CA LEU A 10 8.55 -15.60 3.29
C LEU A 10 8.65 -15.36 1.78
N SER A 11 9.36 -16.24 1.07
CA SER A 11 9.38 -16.22 -0.39
C SER A 11 8.76 -17.52 -0.88
N ASP A 12 7.44 -17.51 -1.05
CA ASP A 12 6.65 -18.70 -1.32
C ASP A 12 6.64 -19.05 -2.81
N ASN A 13 6.76 -18.04 -3.69
CA ASN A 13 6.61 -18.19 -5.13
C ASN A 13 7.92 -18.04 -5.91
N LYS A 14 9.07 -18.23 -5.24
CA LYS A 14 10.41 -17.97 -5.82
C LYS A 14 10.64 -18.68 -7.16
N GLU A 15 10.22 -19.94 -7.29
CA GLU A 15 10.42 -20.73 -8.52
C GLU A 15 9.75 -20.08 -9.73
N VAL A 16 8.54 -19.53 -9.55
CA VAL A 16 7.81 -18.83 -10.61
C VAL A 16 8.44 -17.46 -10.85
N ILE A 17 8.76 -16.72 -9.79
CA ILE A 17 9.28 -15.35 -9.87
C ILE A 17 10.66 -15.30 -10.54
N ASP A 18 11.54 -16.26 -10.27
CA ASP A 18 12.90 -16.33 -10.85
C ASP A 18 12.88 -16.55 -12.37
N THR A 19 11.76 -17.00 -12.95
CA THR A 19 11.59 -17.10 -14.41
C THR A 19 11.19 -15.77 -15.08
N MET A 20 10.80 -14.76 -14.30
CA MET A 20 10.30 -13.49 -14.82
C MET A 20 11.43 -12.55 -15.27
N PRO A 21 11.21 -11.68 -16.28
CA PRO A 21 12.15 -10.63 -16.63
C PRO A 21 12.38 -9.65 -15.47
N GLY A 22 13.58 -9.05 -15.40
CA GLY A 22 14.07 -8.24 -14.27
C GLY A 22 13.07 -7.28 -13.59
N PRO A 23 12.36 -6.39 -14.30
CA PRO A 23 11.44 -5.47 -13.64
C PRO A 23 10.26 -6.21 -12.98
N TRP A 24 9.71 -7.23 -13.63
CA TRP A 24 8.63 -8.04 -13.07
C TRP A 24 9.13 -8.89 -11.90
N ASN A 25 10.28 -9.53 -12.05
CA ASN A 25 10.91 -10.31 -10.99
C ASN A 25 11.05 -9.48 -9.70
N SER A 26 11.50 -8.23 -9.80
CA SER A 26 11.67 -7.35 -8.64
C SER A 26 10.34 -6.99 -7.98
N VAL A 27 9.31 -6.66 -8.78
CA VAL A 27 8.00 -6.27 -8.26
C VAL A 27 7.27 -7.47 -7.63
N TYR A 28 7.26 -8.63 -8.29
CA TYR A 28 6.66 -9.84 -7.75
C TYR A 28 7.46 -10.38 -6.55
N SER A 29 8.79 -10.25 -6.54
CA SER A 29 9.62 -10.52 -5.36
C SER A 29 9.25 -9.67 -4.15
N ALA A 30 8.90 -8.41 -4.36
CA ALA A 30 8.44 -7.54 -3.29
C ALA A 30 7.03 -7.92 -2.85
N GLY A 31 6.16 -8.28 -3.80
CA GLY A 31 4.84 -8.85 -3.57
C GLY A 31 4.85 -10.04 -2.63
N ASP A 32 5.58 -11.07 -3.02
CA ASP A 32 5.75 -12.36 -2.33
C ASP A 32 6.20 -12.20 -0.88
N ARG A 33 7.10 -11.24 -0.61
CA ARG A 33 7.64 -11.01 0.74
C ARG A 33 6.84 -10.04 1.59
N LEU A 34 6.20 -9.05 0.98
CA LEU A 34 5.56 -7.93 1.69
C LEU A 34 4.03 -8.02 1.71
N CYS A 35 3.46 -8.94 0.95
CA CYS A 35 2.03 -9.20 0.87
C CYS A 35 1.78 -10.70 1.01
N HIS A 36 0.55 -11.07 1.38
CA HIS A 36 0.13 -12.48 1.30
C HIS A 36 -0.27 -12.89 -0.12
N GLU A 37 -0.30 -11.96 -1.08
CA GLU A 37 -0.71 -12.20 -2.47
C GLU A 37 -1.96 -13.09 -2.63
N LYS A 38 -2.91 -13.01 -1.69
CA LYS A 38 -4.09 -13.87 -1.76
C LYS A 38 -4.89 -13.59 -3.04
N ALA A 39 -5.11 -14.62 -3.87
CA ALA A 39 -5.77 -14.48 -5.16
C ALA A 39 -7.17 -13.84 -5.04
N GLU A 40 -7.96 -14.26 -4.05
CA GLU A 40 -9.32 -13.77 -3.76
C GLU A 40 -9.45 -12.25 -3.54
N ARG A 41 -8.34 -11.59 -3.16
CA ARG A 41 -8.29 -10.15 -2.89
C ARG A 41 -7.31 -9.40 -3.81
N SER A 42 -6.80 -10.06 -4.84
CA SER A 42 -5.86 -9.47 -5.81
C SER A 42 -6.58 -9.14 -7.12
N PHE A 43 -6.05 -8.17 -7.85
CA PHE A 43 -6.54 -7.86 -9.18
C PHE A 43 -5.96 -8.84 -10.20
N PHE A 44 -6.71 -9.09 -11.27
CA PHE A 44 -6.24 -9.87 -12.41
C PHE A 44 -6.22 -8.98 -13.66
N ILE A 45 -5.04 -8.79 -14.25
CA ILE A 45 -4.86 -7.99 -15.46
C ILE A 45 -4.33 -8.90 -16.56
N ASN A 46 -5.05 -8.97 -17.69
CA ASN A 46 -4.74 -9.88 -18.80
C ASN A 46 -4.60 -11.35 -18.36
N GLY A 47 -5.42 -11.76 -17.38
CA GLY A 47 -5.36 -13.10 -16.78
C GLY A 47 -4.21 -13.31 -15.79
N ASN A 48 -3.39 -12.29 -15.53
CA ASN A 48 -2.27 -12.36 -14.59
C ASN A 48 -2.68 -11.81 -13.23
N GLN A 49 -2.42 -12.56 -12.17
CA GLN A 49 -2.58 -12.07 -10.81
C GLN A 49 -1.56 -10.96 -10.54
N MET A 50 -2.02 -9.82 -10.04
CA MET A 50 -1.13 -8.72 -9.67
C MET A 50 -0.24 -9.09 -8.47
N PRO A 51 1.00 -8.55 -8.41
CA PRO A 51 1.98 -8.86 -7.37
C PRO A 51 1.60 -8.32 -5.97
N PHE A 52 0.48 -7.61 -5.86
CA PHE A 52 0.00 -7.07 -4.61
C PHE A 52 -1.51 -7.22 -4.56
N CYS A 53 -2.05 -7.48 -3.38
CA CYS A 53 -3.49 -7.46 -3.20
C CYS A 53 -4.07 -6.05 -3.43
N SER A 54 -5.39 -5.97 -3.59
CA SER A 54 -6.15 -4.73 -3.78
C SER A 54 -5.82 -3.66 -2.74
N ARG A 55 -5.62 -4.04 -1.47
CA ARG A 55 -5.22 -3.11 -0.39
C ARG A 55 -3.84 -2.51 -0.65
N CYS A 56 -2.83 -3.34 -0.81
CA CYS A 56 -1.45 -2.90 -1.02
C CYS A 56 -1.32 -2.08 -2.31
N THR A 57 -2.01 -2.50 -3.37
CA THR A 57 -2.09 -1.74 -4.64
C THR A 57 -2.67 -0.35 -4.41
N ALA A 58 -3.76 -0.23 -3.64
CA ALA A 58 -4.37 1.06 -3.33
C ALA A 58 -3.48 1.94 -2.43
N ILE A 59 -2.73 1.36 -1.50
CA ILE A 59 -1.74 2.09 -0.69
C ILE A 59 -0.65 2.70 -1.58
N TRP A 60 -0.06 1.91 -2.48
CA TRP A 60 0.97 2.41 -3.40
C TRP A 60 0.42 3.51 -4.32
N LEU A 61 -0.78 3.31 -4.88
CA LEU A 61 -1.44 4.32 -5.70
C LEU A 61 -1.71 5.61 -4.91
N GLY A 62 -2.22 5.48 -3.68
CA GLY A 62 -2.46 6.61 -2.80
C GLY A 62 -1.19 7.37 -2.48
N LEU A 63 -0.10 6.65 -2.14
CA LEU A 63 1.21 7.24 -1.89
C LEU A 63 1.69 8.09 -3.08
N THR A 64 1.57 7.56 -4.30
CA THR A 64 1.91 8.28 -5.52
C THR A 64 1.06 9.54 -5.69
N ILE A 65 -0.25 9.46 -5.43
CA ILE A 65 -1.15 10.62 -5.51
C ILE A 65 -0.78 11.67 -4.46
N GLY A 66 -0.53 11.26 -3.21
CA GLY A 66 -0.17 12.17 -2.13
C GLY A 66 1.15 12.90 -2.36
N LEU A 67 2.18 12.19 -2.84
CA LEU A 67 3.44 12.79 -3.25
C LEU A 67 3.27 13.71 -4.46
N GLY A 68 2.51 13.28 -5.47
CA GLY A 68 2.22 14.10 -6.65
C GLY A 68 1.46 15.38 -6.29
N PHE A 69 0.59 15.35 -5.29
CA PHE A 69 -0.08 16.52 -4.75
C PHE A 69 0.94 17.51 -4.13
N MET A 70 1.91 17.02 -3.36
CA MET A 70 2.94 17.87 -2.74
C MET A 70 3.92 18.52 -3.74
N VAL A 71 3.98 18.06 -4.99
CA VAL A 71 4.73 18.76 -6.04
C VAL A 71 4.12 20.14 -6.34
N PHE A 72 2.81 20.30 -6.17
CA PHE A 72 2.09 21.52 -6.50
C PHE A 72 1.65 22.33 -5.27
N TYR A 73 1.63 21.71 -4.10
CA TYR A 73 1.13 22.30 -2.87
C TYR A 73 2.08 22.05 -1.70
N ILE A 74 2.27 23.06 -0.85
CA ILE A 74 3.03 22.93 0.40
C ILE A 74 2.05 22.91 1.55
N ILE A 75 2.12 21.86 2.36
CA ILE A 75 1.37 21.70 3.61
C ILE A 75 2.37 21.84 4.75
N ARG A 76 1.98 22.55 5.82
CA ARG A 76 2.80 22.68 7.03
C ARG A 76 2.45 21.59 8.03
N LEU A 77 3.42 21.24 8.87
CA LEU A 77 3.17 20.36 10.00
C LEU A 77 2.37 21.11 11.08
N ASP A 78 1.05 20.92 11.08
CA ASP A 78 0.12 21.49 12.07
C ASP A 78 -0.83 20.44 12.67
N GLU A 79 -1.66 20.83 13.64
CA GLU A 79 -2.62 19.94 14.28
C GLU A 79 -3.68 19.37 13.31
N LYS A 80 -4.01 20.10 12.24
CA LYS A 80 -4.99 19.66 11.23
C LYS A 80 -4.39 18.55 10.38
N PHE A 81 -3.12 18.66 10.03
CA PHE A 81 -2.39 17.63 9.32
C PHE A 81 -2.25 16.36 10.17
N VAL A 82 -1.96 16.51 11.47
CA VAL A 82 -1.95 15.37 12.41
C VAL A 82 -3.33 14.71 12.49
N PHE A 83 -4.42 15.48 12.50
CA PHE A 83 -5.77 14.92 12.46
C PHE A 83 -6.04 14.16 11.15
N LEU A 84 -5.58 14.69 10.01
CA LEU A 84 -5.68 14.01 8.71
C LEU A 84 -4.88 12.69 8.70
N LEU A 85 -3.68 12.67 9.29
CA LEU A 85 -2.88 11.47 9.49
C LEU A 85 -3.64 10.39 10.23
N ILE A 86 -4.23 10.76 11.38
CA ILE A 86 -5.02 9.83 12.20
C ILE A 86 -6.26 9.36 11.41
N ALA A 87 -6.97 10.26 10.75
CA ALA A 87 -8.15 9.93 9.96
C ALA A 87 -7.84 8.97 8.78
N GLY A 88 -6.64 9.04 8.19
CA GLY A 88 -6.19 8.12 7.16
C GLY A 88 -5.78 6.74 7.69
N ILE A 89 -5.11 6.69 8.83
CA ILE A 89 -4.56 5.44 9.41
C ILE A 89 -5.62 4.64 10.17
N VAL A 90 -6.52 5.29 10.90
CA VAL A 90 -7.48 4.61 11.78
C VAL A 90 -8.39 3.63 11.01
N PRO A 91 -9.00 3.97 9.86
CA PRO A 91 -9.90 3.05 9.16
C PRO A 91 -9.22 1.75 8.71
N ILE A 92 -8.01 1.83 8.15
CA ILE A 92 -7.27 0.63 7.74
C ILE A 92 -6.79 -0.18 8.95
N GLY A 93 -6.44 0.50 10.04
CA GLY A 93 -6.10 -0.13 11.32
C GLY A 93 -7.27 -0.93 11.90
N ILE A 94 -8.47 -0.34 11.94
CA ILE A 94 -9.69 -1.02 12.40
C ILE A 94 -10.00 -2.22 11.52
N ASP A 95 -9.97 -2.07 10.19
CA ASP A 95 -10.23 -3.16 9.25
C ASP A 95 -9.22 -4.31 9.41
N GLY A 96 -7.92 -3.99 9.56
CA GLY A 96 -6.87 -4.97 9.77
C GLY A 96 -6.97 -5.70 11.10
N VAL A 97 -7.21 -4.96 12.19
CA VAL A 97 -7.37 -5.53 13.55
C VAL A 97 -8.61 -6.41 13.63
N GLY A 98 -9.74 -5.99 13.05
CA GLY A 98 -10.96 -6.80 13.02
C GLY A 98 -10.77 -8.14 12.29
N GLN A 99 -10.07 -8.12 11.14
CA GLN A 99 -9.71 -9.35 10.43
C GLN A 99 -8.74 -10.23 11.24
N LEU A 100 -7.77 -9.63 11.94
CA LEU A 100 -6.82 -10.38 12.77
C LEU A 100 -7.51 -11.18 13.87
N PHE A 101 -8.56 -10.62 14.48
CA PHE A 101 -9.37 -11.28 15.49
C PHE A 101 -10.54 -12.11 14.92
N GLY A 102 -10.67 -12.20 13.59
CA GLY A 102 -11.75 -12.95 12.94
C GLY A 102 -13.15 -12.37 13.18
N LEU A 103 -13.25 -11.08 13.51
CA LEU A 103 -14.54 -10.43 13.77
C LEU A 103 -15.34 -10.23 12.49
N TRP A 104 -14.66 -10.01 11.36
CA TRP A 104 -15.24 -9.92 10.03
C TRP A 104 -14.19 -10.13 8.94
N GLU A 105 -14.64 -10.45 7.73
CA GLU A 105 -13.82 -10.45 6.52
C GLU A 105 -13.98 -9.13 5.76
N SER A 106 -12.86 -8.57 5.30
CA SER A 106 -12.92 -7.31 4.55
C SER A 106 -13.37 -7.52 3.11
N THR A 107 -14.00 -6.49 2.55
CA THR A 107 -14.39 -6.47 1.14
C THR A 107 -13.30 -5.80 0.29
N ASN A 108 -13.20 -6.16 -0.99
CA ASN A 108 -12.23 -5.51 -1.89
C ASN A 108 -12.47 -4.00 -2.01
N ILE A 109 -13.72 -3.54 -1.90
CA ILE A 109 -14.05 -2.11 -1.89
C ILE A 109 -13.49 -1.44 -0.63
N ALA A 110 -13.69 -2.02 0.55
CA ALA A 110 -13.14 -1.48 1.80
C ALA A 110 -11.60 -1.46 1.77
N ARG A 111 -10.98 -2.53 1.26
CA ARG A 111 -9.51 -2.62 1.06
C ARG A 111 -8.97 -1.50 0.18
N ILE A 112 -9.65 -1.19 -0.92
CA ILE A 112 -9.25 -0.12 -1.84
C ILE A 112 -9.43 1.25 -1.18
N ILE A 113 -10.60 1.53 -0.59
CA ILE A 113 -10.88 2.84 0.01
C ILE A 113 -9.92 3.15 1.15
N THR A 114 -9.78 2.22 2.10
CA THR A 114 -8.90 2.39 3.27
C THR A 114 -7.43 2.41 2.87
N GLY A 115 -7.03 1.57 1.90
CA GLY A 115 -5.68 1.57 1.34
C GLY A 115 -5.33 2.89 0.64
N LEU A 116 -6.22 3.40 -0.20
CA LEU A 116 -6.02 4.66 -0.90
C LEU A 116 -5.94 5.84 0.07
N ALA A 117 -6.82 5.88 1.07
CA ALA A 117 -6.84 6.93 2.08
C ALA A 117 -5.53 7.01 2.85
N VAL A 118 -5.05 5.89 3.42
CA VAL A 118 -3.78 5.87 4.15
C VAL A 118 -2.60 6.16 3.21
N GLY A 119 -2.63 5.65 1.98
CA GLY A 119 -1.60 5.92 0.97
C GLY A 119 -1.44 7.41 0.69
N ILE A 120 -2.53 8.12 0.37
CA ILE A 120 -2.53 9.57 0.09
C ILE A 120 -1.94 10.33 1.27
N VAL A 121 -2.42 10.02 2.46
CA VAL A 121 -2.03 10.71 3.68
C VAL A 121 -0.56 10.48 4.02
N CYS A 122 -0.04 9.26 3.84
CA CYS A 122 1.38 8.96 3.98
C CYS A 122 2.22 9.66 2.90
N GLY A 123 1.75 9.73 1.66
CA GLY A 123 2.44 10.45 0.58
C GLY A 123 2.59 11.94 0.89
N ILE A 124 1.53 12.57 1.40
CA ILE A 124 1.57 13.95 1.87
C ILE A 124 2.54 14.07 3.07
N ALA A 125 2.51 13.13 4.02
CA ALA A 125 3.39 13.16 5.18
C ALA A 125 4.88 13.16 4.81
N ILE A 126 5.27 12.33 3.83
CA ILE A 126 6.66 12.34 3.34
C ILE A 126 7.00 13.71 2.74
N GLY A 127 6.09 14.30 1.94
CA GLY A 127 6.30 15.64 1.40
C GLY A 127 6.50 16.70 2.48
N VAL A 128 5.63 16.71 3.51
CA VAL A 128 5.75 17.62 4.67
C VAL A 128 7.10 17.42 5.38
N ILE A 129 7.52 16.18 5.64
CA ILE A 129 8.80 15.88 6.29
C ILE A 129 9.98 16.41 5.45
N ILE A 130 9.94 16.24 4.13
CA ILE A 130 10.98 16.75 3.22
C ILE A 130 11.04 18.28 3.28
N ASP A 131 9.90 18.96 3.29
CA ASP A 131 9.83 20.42 3.36
C ASP A 131 10.38 20.95 4.70
N GLU A 132 10.01 20.34 5.83
CA GLU A 132 10.52 20.70 7.16
C GLU A 132 12.05 20.51 7.25
N ILE A 133 12.57 19.37 6.78
CA ILE A 133 14.02 19.11 6.73
C ILE A 133 14.73 20.17 5.89
N ARG A 134 14.14 20.56 4.76
CA ARG A 134 14.70 21.60 3.88
C ARG A 134 14.71 22.97 4.55
N GLU A 135 13.71 23.30 5.37
CA GLU A 135 13.68 24.54 6.15
C GLU A 135 14.73 24.54 7.27
N MET A 136 14.96 23.41 7.94
CA MET A 136 15.96 23.29 9.02
C MET A 136 17.42 23.42 8.55
N ILE A 137 17.71 23.09 7.29
CA ILE A 137 19.08 23.10 6.73
C ILE A 137 19.42 24.46 6.09
N LYS A 138 18.43 25.34 5.89
CA LYS A 138 18.66 26.71 5.40
C LYS A 138 19.16 27.63 6.50
#